data_AF-A0A3N5GAA6-F1
#
_entry.id   AF-A0A3N5GAA6-F1
#
_cell.length_a   1.000
_cell.length_b   1.000
_cell.length_c   1.000
_cell.angle_alpha   90.00
_cell.angle_beta   90.00
_cell.angle_gamma   90.00
#
_symmetry.space_group_name_H-M   'P 1'
#
loop_
_entity.id
_entity.type
_entity.pdbx_description
1 polymer ?
#
loop_
_entity_poly.entity_id
_entity_poly.type
_entity_poly.pdbx_seq_one_letter_code
_entity_poly.pdbx_strand_id
1 'polypeptide(L)'
;MLHMKYRTRIQYTEADKALMWERWRQGESLHAIARLFERNHSAIGGILSRTGGIRPPPRRRSHLALALAEREEISRGVMAGLSARMIACSLARAPCTVSREIRRNGGRRSYRASEPTKRR
;
A
#
# COMPACT_ATOMS: atom_id res chain seq x y z
N MET A 1 39.18 -14.60 7.57
CA MET A 1 37.74 -14.54 7.88
C MET A 1 36.99 -14.03 6.65
N LEU A 2 36.24 -14.90 5.96
CA LEU A 2 35.41 -14.48 4.82
C LEU A 2 34.23 -13.65 5.34
N HIS A 3 34.18 -12.36 4.99
CA HIS A 3 33.03 -11.50 5.26
C HIS A 3 31.86 -11.99 4.40
N MET A 4 30.92 -12.73 4.97
CA MET A 4 29.63 -13.02 4.32
C MET A 4 28.86 -11.70 4.17
N LYS A 5 29.01 -11.06 3.01
CA LYS A 5 28.19 -9.91 2.60
C LYS A 5 26.78 -10.41 2.26
N TYR A 6 25.88 -10.38 3.25
CA TYR A 6 24.46 -10.60 2.99
C TYR A 6 23.94 -9.46 2.12
N ARG A 7 23.40 -9.79 0.94
CA ARG A 7 22.73 -8.79 0.09
C ARG A 7 21.51 -8.24 0.84
N THR A 8 21.40 -6.93 0.89
CA THR A 8 20.27 -6.22 1.49
C THR A 8 18.96 -6.56 0.77
N ARG A 9 17.89 -6.69 1.55
CA ARG A 9 16.54 -6.98 1.05
C ARG A 9 16.05 -5.80 0.21
N ILE A 10 15.77 -6.04 -1.07
CA ILE A 10 15.16 -5.02 -1.94
C ILE A 10 13.65 -5.06 -1.83
N GLN A 11 13.06 -3.86 -1.80
CA GLN A 11 11.63 -3.64 -1.99
C GLN A 11 11.38 -3.43 -3.48
N TYR A 12 10.70 -4.37 -4.13
CA TYR A 12 10.29 -4.19 -5.53
C TYR A 12 9.14 -3.20 -5.61
N THR A 13 9.28 -2.22 -6.50
CA THR A 13 8.22 -1.29 -6.82
C THR A 13 7.08 -2.01 -7.55
N GLU A 14 5.92 -1.36 -7.67
CA GLU A 14 4.83 -1.91 -8.48
C GLU A 14 5.20 -1.99 -9.97
N ALA A 15 6.06 -1.09 -10.45
CA ALA A 15 6.60 -1.12 -11.81
C ALA A 15 7.51 -2.33 -12.04
N ASP A 16 8.41 -2.63 -11.08
CA ASP A 16 9.28 -3.81 -11.15
C ASP A 16 8.47 -5.10 -11.22
N LYS A 17 7.45 -5.22 -10.36
CA LYS A 17 6.55 -6.38 -10.37
C LYS A 17 5.77 -6.46 -11.68
N ALA A 18 5.29 -5.33 -12.21
CA ALA A 18 4.58 -5.31 -13.49
C ALA A 18 5.46 -5.81 -14.64
N LEU A 19 6.74 -5.42 -14.66
CA LEU A 19 7.72 -5.89 -15.64
C LEU A 19 8.00 -7.39 -15.48
N MET A 20 8.17 -7.90 -14.25
CA MET A 20 8.32 -9.33 -13.99
C MET A 20 7.13 -10.14 -14.54
N TRP A 21 5.91 -9.65 -14.31
CA TRP A 21 4.69 -10.29 -14.79
C TRP A 21 4.56 -10.25 -16.31
N GLU A 22 4.97 -9.15 -16.96
CA GLU A 22 4.93 -9.05 -18.41
C GLU A 22 5.89 -10.05 -19.07
N ARG A 23 7.13 -10.13 -18.57
CA ARG A 23 8.14 -11.07 -19.06
C ARG A 23 7.75 -12.53 -18.82
N TRP A 24 7.16 -12.82 -17.66
CA TRP A 24 6.60 -14.14 -17.36
C TRP A 24 5.47 -14.52 -18.33
N ARG A 25 4.57 -13.57 -18.64
CA ARG A 25 3.49 -13.76 -19.62
C ARG A 25 4.02 -14.00 -21.04
N GLN A 26 5.15 -13.39 -21.39
CA GLN A 26 5.85 -13.61 -22.66
C GLN A 26 6.57 -14.96 -22.74
N GLY A 27 6.53 -15.77 -21.67
CA GLY A 27 7.17 -17.10 -21.63
C GLY A 27 8.65 -17.07 -21.29
N GLU A 28 9.19 -15.94 -20.81
CA GLU A 28 10.59 -15.88 -20.40
C GLU A 28 10.86 -16.72 -19.14
N SER A 29 12.02 -17.36 -19.11
CA SER A 29 12.41 -18.17 -17.96
C SER A 29 12.69 -17.31 -16.74
N LEU A 30 12.49 -17.87 -15.53
CA LEU A 30 12.80 -17.19 -14.27
C LEU A 30 14.24 -16.67 -14.21
N HIS A 31 15.19 -17.36 -14.86
CA HIS A 31 16.59 -16.95 -14.95
C HIS A 31 16.78 -15.70 -15.82
N ALA A 32 16.08 -15.59 -16.95
CA ALA A 32 16.13 -14.42 -17.81
C ALA A 32 15.57 -13.19 -17.09
N ILE A 33 14.40 -13.33 -16.45
CA ILE A 33 13.78 -12.27 -15.66
C ILE A 33 14.69 -11.87 -14.49
N ALA A 34 15.34 -12.83 -13.82
CA ALA A 34 16.25 -12.54 -12.71
C ALA A 34 17.50 -11.77 -13.11
N ARG A 35 18.05 -12.03 -14.30
CA ARG A 35 19.17 -11.25 -14.83
C ARG A 35 18.82 -9.77 -15.01
N LEU A 36 17.58 -9.44 -15.41
CA LEU A 36 17.13 -8.05 -15.54
C LEU A 36 17.17 -7.27 -14.22
N PHE A 37 16.99 -7.95 -13.08
CA PHE A 37 17.04 -7.32 -11.75
C PHE A 37 18.37 -7.56 -11.02
N GLU A 38 19.34 -8.21 -11.67
CA GLU A 38 20.60 -8.68 -11.09
C GLU A 38 20.37 -9.58 -9.84
N ARG A 39 19.36 -10.44 -9.89
CA ARG A 39 18.92 -11.30 -8.78
C ARG A 39 19.09 -12.78 -9.06
N ASN A 40 18.98 -13.57 -7.99
CA ASN A 40 18.77 -15.01 -8.10
C ASN A 40 17.30 -15.30 -8.48
N HIS A 41 17.09 -16.27 -9.38
CA HIS A 41 15.78 -16.71 -9.86
C HIS A 41 14.82 -17.13 -8.74
N SER A 42 15.32 -17.63 -7.60
CA SER A 42 14.47 -18.03 -6.47
C SER A 42 13.66 -16.86 -5.90
N ALA A 43 14.20 -15.63 -5.97
CA ALA A 43 13.49 -14.43 -5.49
C ALA A 43 12.25 -14.10 -6.33
N ILE A 44 12.33 -14.29 -7.65
CA ILE A 44 11.21 -14.07 -8.58
C ILE A 44 10.24 -15.25 -8.54
N GLY A 45 10.76 -16.48 -8.45
CA GLY A 45 9.96 -17.68 -8.26
C GLY A 45 9.02 -17.55 -7.05
N GLY A 46 9.53 -17.06 -5.92
CA GLY A 46 8.71 -16.79 -4.73
C GLY A 46 7.69 -15.66 -4.89
N ILE A 47 7.86 -14.73 -5.84
CA ILE A 47 6.87 -13.69 -6.15
C ILE A 47 5.74 -14.28 -7.00
N LEU A 48 6.08 -15.04 -8.03
CA LEU A 48 5.12 -15.62 -8.97
C LEU A 48 4.34 -16.79 -8.36
N SER A 49 4.99 -17.63 -7.57
CA SER A 49 4.36 -18.80 -6.94
C SER A 49 3.28 -18.43 -5.91
N ARG A 50 3.41 -17.27 -5.25
CA ARG A 50 2.42 -16.77 -4.28
C ARG A 50 1.02 -16.59 -4.88
N THR A 51 0.91 -16.38 -6.18
CA THR A 51 -0.37 -16.25 -6.89
C THR A 51 -0.54 -17.36 -7.93
N GLY A 52 0.20 -18.47 -7.79
CA GLY A 52 0.11 -19.62 -8.67
C GLY A 52 0.53 -19.35 -10.11
N GLY A 53 1.38 -18.34 -10.36
CA GLY A 53 1.79 -17.95 -11.71
C GLY A 53 0.73 -17.13 -12.48
N ILE A 54 -0.34 -16.69 -11.80
CA ILE A 54 -1.35 -15.78 -12.35
C ILE A 54 -1.11 -14.37 -11.80
N ARG A 55 -1.11 -13.37 -12.70
CA ARG A 55 -0.90 -11.97 -12.32
C ARG A 55 -2.02 -11.51 -11.38
N PRO A 56 -1.72 -11.08 -10.14
CA PRO A 56 -2.75 -10.58 -9.25
C PRO A 56 -3.35 -9.28 -9.83
N PRO A 57 -4.64 -9.03 -9.61
CA PRO A 57 -5.25 -7.78 -10.05
C PRO A 57 -4.54 -6.60 -9.39
N PRO A 58 -4.38 -5.47 -10.11
CA PRO A 58 -3.77 -4.28 -9.55
C PRO A 58 -4.55 -3.86 -8.30
N ARG A 59 -3.83 -3.53 -7.23
CA ARG A 59 -4.46 -3.19 -5.95
C ARG A 59 -5.23 -1.88 -6.12
N ARG A 60 -6.56 -1.96 -6.05
CA ARG A 60 -7.43 -0.77 -6.03
C ARG A 60 -7.75 -0.39 -4.60
N ARG A 61 -7.78 0.91 -4.31
CA ARG A 61 -8.37 1.39 -3.05
C ARG A 61 -9.88 1.12 -3.13
N SER A 62 -10.47 0.68 -2.02
CA SER A 62 -11.92 0.52 -1.92
C SER A 62 -12.58 1.88 -2.14
N HIS A 63 -13.75 1.93 -2.76
CA HIS A 63 -14.58 3.14 -2.85
C HIS A 63 -14.98 3.70 -1.47
N LEU A 64 -14.91 2.86 -0.43
CA LEU A 64 -15.15 3.24 0.96
C LEU A 64 -13.90 3.86 1.63
N ALA A 65 -12.75 3.86 0.94
CA ALA A 65 -11.55 4.52 1.43
C ALA A 65 -11.68 6.03 1.26
N LEU A 66 -11.35 6.77 2.31
CA LEU A 66 -11.33 8.23 2.26
C LEU A 66 -10.23 8.72 1.32
N ALA A 67 -10.58 9.65 0.44
CA ALA A 67 -9.66 10.39 -0.40
C ALA A 67 -8.79 11.33 0.45
N LEU A 68 -7.66 11.79 -0.12
CA LEU A 68 -6.77 12.70 0.60
C LEU A 68 -7.49 13.98 1.04
N ALA A 69 -8.26 14.59 0.14
CA ALA A 69 -9.07 15.78 0.43
C ALA A 69 -10.07 15.55 1.58
N GLU A 70 -10.72 14.39 1.63
CA GLU A 70 -11.63 14.04 2.73
C GLU A 70 -10.87 13.92 4.06
N ARG A 71 -9.66 13.35 4.05
CA ARG A 71 -8.82 13.23 5.25
C ARG A 71 -8.29 14.59 5.73
N GLU A 72 -7.99 15.50 4.81
CA GLU A 72 -7.61 16.88 5.14
C GLU A 72 -8.76 17.63 5.80
N GLU A 73 -9.98 17.44 5.32
CA GLU A 73 -11.18 18.02 5.95
C GLU A 73 -11.41 17.44 7.35
N ILE A 74 -11.20 16.13 7.53
CA ILE A 74 -11.20 15.53 8.88
C ILE A 74 -10.13 16.18 9.76
N SER A 75 -8.93 16.43 9.23
CA SER A 75 -7.85 17.07 9.98
C SER A 75 -8.22 18.50 10.40
N ARG A 76 -8.77 19.29 9.48
CA ARG A 76 -9.26 20.65 9.77
C ARG A 76 -10.35 20.63 10.83
N GLY A 77 -11.34 19.75 10.69
CA GLY A 77 -12.44 19.63 11.64
C GLY A 77 -11.99 19.15 13.02
N VAL A 78 -11.00 18.25 13.09
CA VAL A 78 -10.42 17.82 14.36
C VAL A 78 -9.69 18.97 15.06
N MET A 79 -8.89 19.75 14.31
CA MET A 79 -8.19 20.93 14.83
C MET A 79 -9.15 22.03 15.28
N ALA A 80 -10.26 22.22 14.56
CA ALA A 80 -11.32 23.15 14.92
C ALA A 80 -12.21 22.66 16.08
N GLY A 81 -11.92 21.49 16.67
CA GLY A 81 -12.68 20.95 17.80
C GLY A 81 -14.05 20.37 17.41
N LEU A 82 -14.37 20.24 16.12
CA LEU A 82 -15.66 19.73 15.65
C LEU A 82 -15.87 18.27 16.02
N SER A 83 -17.13 17.91 16.29
CA SER A 83 -17.51 16.52 16.54
C SER A 83 -17.35 15.66 15.28
N ALA A 84 -17.09 14.37 15.45
CA ALA A 84 -16.99 13.45 14.30
C ALA A 84 -18.27 13.42 13.45
N ARG A 85 -19.43 13.70 14.05
CA ARG A 85 -20.72 13.76 13.33
C ARG A 85 -20.81 15.00 12.45
N MET A 86 -20.37 16.18 12.92
CA MET A 86 -20.33 17.40 12.11
C MET A 86 -19.39 17.27 10.90
N ILE A 87 -18.19 16.73 11.14
CA ILE A 87 -17.20 16.47 10.09
C ILE A 87 -17.75 15.46 9.06
N ALA A 88 -18.47 14.43 9.52
CA ALA A 88 -19.07 13.45 8.63
C ALA A 88 -20.19 14.06 7.78
N CYS A 89 -20.99 14.97 8.34
CA CYS A 89 -22.01 15.71 7.60
C CYS A 89 -21.38 16.58 6.49
N SER A 90 -20.29 17.31 6.77
CA SER A 90 -19.64 18.14 5.74
C SER A 90 -19.04 17.31 4.60
N LEU A 91 -18.64 16.07 4.90
CA LEU A 91 -18.08 15.12 3.93
C LEU A 91 -19.13 14.23 3.24
N ALA A 92 -20.41 14.34 3.59
CA ALA A 92 -21.46 13.41 3.16
C ALA A 92 -21.09 11.93 3.42
N ARG A 93 -20.44 11.64 4.56
CA ARG A 93 -20.03 10.30 4.97
C ARG A 93 -20.74 9.86 6.25
N ALA A 94 -20.70 8.57 6.54
CA ALA A 94 -21.19 8.03 7.80
C ALA A 94 -20.27 8.49 8.97
N PRO A 95 -20.83 8.90 10.13
CA PRO A 95 -20.04 9.27 11.31
C PRO A 95 -19.07 8.19 11.78
N CYS A 96 -19.45 6.91 11.62
CA CYS A 96 -18.61 5.78 11.97
C CYS A 96 -17.34 5.69 11.11
N THR A 97 -17.37 6.18 9.85
CA THR A 97 -16.21 6.24 8.96
C THR A 97 -15.18 7.23 9.51
N VAL A 98 -15.61 8.44 9.84
CA VAL A 98 -14.74 9.49 10.41
C VAL A 98 -14.18 9.05 11.76
N SER A 99 -15.02 8.51 12.66
CA SER A 99 -14.54 8.02 13.96
C SER A 99 -13.52 6.88 13.84
N ARG A 100 -13.76 5.91 12.94
CA ARG A 100 -12.81 4.80 12.71
C ARG A 100 -11.51 5.30 12.12
N GLU A 101 -11.56 6.24 11.18
CA GLU A 101 -10.37 6.84 10.59
C GLU A 101 -9.55 7.60 11.63
N ILE A 102 -10.18 8.44 12.45
CA ILE A 102 -9.50 9.15 13.53
C ILE A 102 -8.84 8.16 14.50
N ARG A 103 -9.58 7.13 14.96
CA ARG A 103 -9.05 6.12 15.89
C ARG A 103 -7.88 5.34 15.31
N ARG A 104 -7.93 4.99 14.02
CA ARG A 104 -6.87 4.24 13.33
C ARG A 104 -5.57 5.03 13.26
N ASN A 105 -5.64 6.35 13.09
CA ASN A 105 -4.47 7.24 12.99
C ASN A 105 -4.17 7.94 14.33
N GLY A 106 -4.23 7.20 15.44
CA GLY A 106 -3.76 7.69 16.75
C GLY A 106 -4.76 8.53 17.55
N GLY A 107 -6.00 8.69 17.09
CA GLY A 107 -7.03 9.45 17.79
C GLY A 107 -6.96 10.96 17.51
N ARG A 108 -7.89 11.74 18.09
CA ARG A 108 -8.05 13.17 17.79
C ARG A 108 -6.79 14.02 18.05
N ARG A 109 -6.03 13.68 19.09
CA ARG A 109 -4.81 14.43 19.48
C ARG A 109 -3.63 14.22 18.53
N SER A 110 -3.61 13.10 17.82
CA SER A 110 -2.48 12.70 16.97
C SER A 110 -2.87 12.56 15.50
N TYR A 111 -4.12 12.86 15.15
CA TYR A 111 -4.62 12.68 13.79
C TYR A 111 -3.91 13.61 12.82
N ARG A 112 -3.32 13.05 11.76
CA ARG A 112 -2.75 13.79 10.63
C ARG A 112 -3.22 13.18 9.31
N ALA A 113 -3.70 14.01 8.39
CA ALA A 113 -4.19 13.57 7.08
C ALA A 113 -3.10 12.87 6.23
N SER A 114 -1.83 13.22 6.45
CA SER A 114 -0.68 12.69 5.73
C SER A 114 -0.18 11.34 6.25
N GLU A 115 -0.64 10.85 7.40
CA GLU A 115 -0.21 9.53 7.87
C GLU A 115 -0.71 8.44 6.93
N PRO A 116 0.15 7.48 6.53
CA PRO A 116 -0.31 6.32 5.78
C PRO A 116 -1.35 5.58 6.61
N THR A 117 -2.53 5.32 6.03
CA THR A 117 -3.55 4.49 6.69
C THR A 117 -2.92 3.15 7.06
N LYS A 118 -2.66 2.94 8.35
CA LYS A 118 -2.10 1.68 8.87
C LYS A 118 -3.12 0.58 8.58
N ARG A 119 -2.83 -0.28 7.59
CA ARG A 119 -3.62 -1.49 7.37
C ARG A 119 -3.21 -2.52 8.43
N ARG A 120 -4.22 -3.18 9.02
CA ARG A 120 -4.01 -4.41 9.78
C ARG A 120 -3.51 -5.50 8.84
#